data_AF-A0A067Z840-F1
#
_entry.id   AF-A0A067Z840-F1
#
_cell.length_a   1.000
_cell.length_b   1.000
_cell.length_c   1.000
_cell.angle_alpha   90.00
_cell.angle_beta   90.00
_cell.angle_gamma   90.00
#
_symmetry.space_group_name_H-M   'P 1'
#
loop_
_entity.id
_entity.type
_entity.pdbx_description
1 polymer ?
#
loop_
_entity_poly.entity_id
_entity_poly.type
_entity_poly.pdbx_seq_one_letter_code
_entity_poly.pdbx_strand_id
1 'polypeptide(L)'
;MFRCLHNATFVEWLVLLLGVVITLVGVAFVIGGVDLAMLGGSFYYAICGLVLLAGGVFIILGRTMGAFLYLGALAYTWVWSLWEVGFSPIDLLPRAFGPTLLGILVALSIPVLRRQEVRFSSKGAV
;
A
#
# COMPACT_ATOMS: atom_id res chain seq x y z
N MET A 1 -11.74 17.91 0.87
CA MET A 1 -10.92 16.88 0.21
C MET A 1 -10.17 17.41 -1.02
N PHE A 2 -10.83 17.98 -2.05
CA PHE A 2 -10.16 18.51 -3.27
C PHE A 2 -9.45 19.88 -3.15
N ARG A 3 -9.62 20.60 -2.04
CA ARG A 3 -9.25 22.02 -1.94
C ARG A 3 -7.78 22.29 -1.59
N CYS A 4 -6.98 21.26 -1.33
CA CYS A 4 -5.53 21.35 -1.11
C CYS A 4 -4.70 21.18 -2.39
N LEU A 5 -5.32 20.83 -3.53
CA LEU A 5 -4.60 20.58 -4.79
C LEU A 5 -4.12 21.85 -5.51
N HIS A 6 -4.63 23.03 -5.11
CA HIS A 6 -4.27 24.30 -5.77
C HIS A 6 -2.86 24.79 -5.36
N ASN A 7 -2.33 24.37 -4.19
CA ASN A 7 -1.00 24.75 -3.70
C ASN A 7 -0.18 23.54 -3.22
N ALA A 8 -0.54 22.35 -3.70
CA ALA A 8 0.15 21.13 -3.35
C ALA A 8 1.55 21.13 -3.99
N THR A 9 2.57 20.88 -3.17
CA THR A 9 3.93 20.77 -3.71
C THR A 9 4.02 19.52 -4.61
N PHE A 10 4.97 19.50 -5.55
CA PHE A 10 5.20 18.37 -6.45
C PHE A 10 5.26 17.02 -5.70
N VAL A 11 5.82 17.00 -4.50
CA VAL A 11 5.93 15.81 -3.64
C VAL A 11 4.57 15.31 -3.15
N GLU A 12 3.62 16.19 -2.83
CA GLU A 12 2.29 15.78 -2.36
C GLU A 12 1.48 15.12 -3.49
N TRP A 13 1.62 15.62 -4.72
CA TRP A 13 1.05 14.98 -5.90
C TRP A 13 1.65 13.59 -6.16
N LEU A 14 2.96 13.41 -5.96
CA LEU A 14 3.60 12.10 -6.07
C LEU A 14 3.07 11.11 -5.03
N VAL A 15 2.86 11.54 -3.78
CA VAL A 15 2.28 10.69 -2.72
C VAL A 15 0.83 10.31 -3.03
N LEU A 16 0.05 11.23 -3.62
CA LEU A 16 -1.32 10.96 -4.03
C LEU A 16 -1.35 9.93 -5.17
N LEU A 17 -0.49 10.11 -6.18
CA LEU A 17 -0.34 9.16 -7.28
C LEU A 17 0.10 7.79 -6.77
N LEU A 18 1.04 7.73 -5.83
CA LEU A 18 1.46 6.50 -5.17
C LEU A 18 0.27 5.79 -4.49
N GLY A 19 -0.54 6.52 -3.72
CA GLY A 19 -1.72 5.96 -3.06
C GLY A 19 -2.75 5.42 -4.06
N VAL A 20 -2.98 6.10 -5.18
CA VAL A 20 -3.86 5.64 -6.26
C VAL A 20 -3.33 4.36 -6.90
N VAL A 21 -2.04 4.30 -7.23
CA VAL A 21 -1.41 3.10 -7.80
C VAL A 21 -1.53 1.92 -6.84
N ILE A 22 -1.24 2.12 -5.55
CA ILE A 22 -1.36 1.07 -4.53
C ILE A 22 -2.81 0.59 -4.41
N THR A 23 -3.78 1.50 -4.45
CA THR A 23 -5.20 1.15 -4.40
C THR A 23 -5.61 0.30 -5.60
N LEU A 24 -5.19 0.67 -6.81
CA LEU A 24 -5.47 -0.10 -8.03
C LEU A 24 -4.83 -1.49 -8.00
N VAL A 25 -3.58 -1.59 -7.50
CA VAL A 25 -2.91 -2.88 -7.31
C VAL A 25 -3.66 -3.74 -6.29
N GLY A 26 -4.11 -3.15 -5.18
CA GLY A 26 -4.93 -3.82 -4.18
C GLY A 26 -6.24 -4.37 -4.76
N VAL A 27 -6.93 -3.58 -5.58
CA VAL A 27 -8.14 -4.01 -6.29
C VAL A 27 -7.85 -5.21 -7.20
N ALA A 28 -6.79 -5.14 -8.01
CA ALA A 28 -6.40 -6.26 -8.88
C ALA A 28 -6.08 -7.54 -8.08
N PHE A 29 -5.41 -7.40 -6.92
CA PHE A 29 -5.11 -8.51 -6.02
C PHE A 29 -6.35 -9.10 -5.36
N VAL A 30 -7.35 -8.28 -4.98
CA VAL A 30 -8.62 -8.78 -4.47
C VAL A 30 -9.36 -9.56 -5.55
N ILE A 31 -9.46 -9.02 -6.77
CA ILE A 31 -10.17 -9.67 -7.87
C ILE A 31 -9.50 -11.01 -8.22
N GLY A 32 -8.18 -11.01 -8.45
CA GLY A 32 -7.44 -12.24 -8.74
C GLY A 32 -7.44 -13.23 -7.57
N GLY A 33 -7.35 -12.73 -6.34
CA GLY A 33 -7.36 -13.55 -5.13
C GLY A 33 -8.71 -14.20 -4.83
N VAL A 34 -9.82 -13.53 -5.14
CA VAL A 34 -11.17 -14.11 -5.05
C VAL A 34 -11.34 -15.22 -6.07
N ASP A 35 -10.88 -15.03 -7.31
CA ASP A 35 -10.92 -16.06 -8.35
C ASP A 35 -10.10 -17.30 -7.95
N LEU A 36 -8.89 -17.09 -7.44
CA LEU A 36 -8.02 -18.16 -6.90
C LEU A 36 -8.65 -18.88 -5.71
N ALA A 37 -9.31 -18.16 -4.80
CA ALA A 37 -9.98 -18.75 -3.64
C ALA A 37 -11.15 -19.65 -4.07
N MET A 38 -11.87 -19.29 -5.14
CA MET A 38 -12.96 -20.12 -5.68
C MET A 38 -12.47 -21.42 -6.33
N LEU A 39 -11.23 -21.45 -6.85
CA LEU A 39 -10.60 -22.67 -7.37
C LEU A 39 -9.98 -23.57 -6.29
N GLY A 40 -10.17 -23.25 -4.99
CA GLY A 40 -9.57 -23.98 -3.88
C GLY A 40 -8.14 -23.54 -3.52
N GLY A 41 -7.70 -22.39 -4.04
CA GLY A 41 -6.45 -21.75 -3.69
C GLY A 41 -6.47 -21.05 -2.33
N SER A 42 -5.33 -20.47 -1.95
CA SER A 42 -5.16 -19.79 -0.66
C SER A 42 -5.88 -18.44 -0.59
N PHE A 43 -6.67 -18.23 0.48
CA PHE A 43 -7.31 -16.95 0.82
C PHE A 43 -6.32 -15.80 1.09
N TYR A 44 -5.02 -16.12 1.16
CA TYR A 44 -3.92 -15.18 1.34
C TYR A 44 -4.04 -13.95 0.42
N TYR A 45 -4.29 -14.15 -0.87
CA TYR A 45 -4.30 -13.07 -1.86
C TYR A 45 -5.46 -12.08 -1.64
N ALA A 46 -6.62 -12.58 -1.23
CA ALA A 46 -7.78 -11.74 -0.94
C ALA A 46 -7.55 -10.88 0.32
N ILE A 47 -6.98 -11.46 1.37
CA ILE A 47 -6.65 -10.73 2.61
C ILE A 47 -5.56 -9.69 2.35
N CYS A 48 -4.48 -10.06 1.64
CA CYS A 48 -3.41 -9.14 1.28
C CYS A 48 -3.93 -7.98 0.40
N GLY A 49 -4.79 -8.29 -0.57
CA GLY A 49 -5.45 -7.30 -1.42
C GLY A 49 -6.28 -6.29 -0.62
N LEU A 50 -7.05 -6.75 0.37
CA LEU A 50 -7.84 -5.89 1.26
C LEU A 50 -6.97 -4.94 2.10
N VAL A 51 -5.86 -5.43 2.66
CA VAL A 51 -4.93 -4.61 3.44
C VAL A 51 -4.24 -3.58 2.55
N LEU A 52 -3.88 -3.94 1.32
CA LEU A 52 -3.34 -3.02 0.32
C LEU A 52 -4.36 -1.94 -0.08
N LEU A 53 -5.62 -2.32 -0.28
CA LEU A 53 -6.71 -1.41 -0.59
C LEU A 53 -6.92 -0.39 0.53
N ALA A 54 -7.00 -0.87 1.79
CA ALA A 54 -7.10 -0.01 2.96
C ALA A 54 -5.88 0.92 3.08
N GLY A 55 -4.67 0.38 2.91
CA GLY A 55 -3.42 1.14 2.96
C GLY A 55 -3.35 2.25 1.90
N GLY A 56 -3.70 1.94 0.66
CA GLY A 56 -3.75 2.90 -0.45
C GLY A 56 -4.75 4.04 -0.19
N VAL A 57 -5.95 3.72 0.30
CA VAL A 57 -6.96 4.72 0.68
C VAL A 57 -6.44 5.61 1.80
N PHE A 58 -5.81 5.05 2.83
CA PHE A 58 -5.24 5.85 3.92
C PHE A 58 -4.07 6.75 3.49
N ILE A 59 -3.27 6.32 2.51
CA ILE A 59 -2.22 7.16 1.90
C ILE A 59 -2.86 8.33 1.12
N ILE A 60 -3.93 8.08 0.36
CA ILE A 60 -4.68 9.14 -0.34
C ILE A 60 -5.29 10.15 0.66
N LEU A 61 -5.71 9.66 1.83
CA LEU A 61 -6.20 10.50 2.93
C LEU A 61 -5.09 11.25 3.69
N GLY A 62 -3.82 11.05 3.34
CA GLY A 62 -2.67 11.73 3.96
C GLY A 62 -2.33 11.21 5.36
N ARG A 63 -2.70 9.98 5.70
CA ARG A 63 -2.48 9.38 7.03
C ARG A 63 -1.30 8.44 7.04
N THR A 64 -0.43 8.55 8.06
CA THR A 64 0.73 7.66 8.22
C THR A 64 0.33 6.20 8.39
N MET A 65 -0.86 5.94 8.93
CA MET A 65 -1.41 4.59 9.10
C MET A 65 -1.48 3.80 7.78
N GLY A 66 -1.71 4.47 6.64
CA GLY A 66 -1.72 3.80 5.33
C GLY A 66 -0.36 3.25 4.92
N ALA A 67 0.71 3.96 5.23
CA ALA A 67 2.07 3.50 4.98
C ALA A 67 2.42 2.28 5.84
N PHE A 68 2.02 2.27 7.11
CA PHE A 68 2.23 1.12 7.99
C PHE A 68 1.44 -0.11 7.56
N LEU A 69 0.20 0.05 7.09
CA LEU A 69 -0.60 -1.05 6.54
C LEU A 69 0.07 -1.67 5.31
N TYR A 70 0.59 -0.83 4.41
CA TYR A 70 1.33 -1.31 3.23
C TYR A 70 2.60 -2.09 3.65
N LEU A 71 3.39 -1.55 4.57
CA LEU A 71 4.62 -2.21 5.04
C LEU A 71 4.32 -3.52 5.79
N GLY A 72 3.22 -3.57 6.55
CA GLY A 72 2.75 -4.81 7.17
C GLY A 72 2.35 -5.86 6.15
N ALA A 73 1.60 -5.48 5.11
CA ALA A 73 1.24 -6.38 4.01
C ALA A 73 2.47 -6.87 3.25
N LEU A 74 3.46 -5.99 3.03
CA LEU A 74 4.73 -6.35 2.41
C LEU A 74 5.50 -7.36 3.25
N ALA A 75 5.62 -7.14 4.55
CA ALA A 75 6.29 -8.07 5.46
C ALA A 75 5.60 -9.44 5.47
N TYR A 76 4.27 -9.45 5.51
CA TYR A 76 3.49 -10.67 5.40
C TYR A 76 3.73 -11.39 4.05
N THR A 77 3.87 -10.62 2.96
CA THR A 77 4.23 -11.16 1.63
C THR A 77 5.59 -11.81 1.59
N TRP A 78 6.57 -11.22 2.26
CA TRP A 78 7.89 -11.84 2.39
C TRP A 78 7.83 -13.13 3.19
N VAL A 79 7.18 -13.13 4.36
CA VAL A 79 7.04 -14.33 5.20
C VAL A 79 6.31 -15.45 4.46
N TRP A 80 5.21 -15.12 3.77
CA TRP A 80 4.43 -16.09 3.01
C TRP A 80 5.19 -16.63 1.81
N SER A 81 5.85 -15.77 1.03
CA SER A 81 6.62 -16.19 -0.14
C SER A 81 7.80 -17.08 0.24
N LEU A 82 8.47 -16.79 1.36
CA LEU A 82 9.54 -17.63 1.91
C LEU A 82 9.01 -18.98 2.40
N TRP A 83 7.78 -19.04 2.91
CA TRP A 83 7.17 -20.29 3.32
C TRP A 83 6.78 -21.17 2.13
N GLU A 84 6.18 -20.58 1.10
CA GLU A 84 5.68 -21.31 -0.06
C GLU A 84 6.79 -21.79 -1.00
N VAL A 85 7.80 -20.95 -1.23
CA VAL A 85 8.81 -21.19 -2.29
C VAL A 85 10.24 -21.24 -1.76
N GLY A 86 10.45 -20.98 -0.47
CA GLY A 86 11.77 -20.96 0.14
C GLY A 86 12.63 -19.80 -0.37
N PHE A 87 13.93 -20.05 -0.53
CA PHE A 87 14.93 -19.06 -0.98
C PHE A 87 15.20 -19.11 -2.48
N SER A 88 14.24 -19.57 -3.29
CA SER A 88 14.37 -19.62 -4.75
C SER A 88 14.26 -18.20 -5.35
N PRO A 89 15.36 -17.57 -5.83
CA PRO A 89 15.36 -16.16 -6.21
C PRO A 89 14.48 -15.89 -7.44
N ILE A 90 14.39 -16.87 -8.34
CA ILE A 90 13.63 -16.82 -9.59
C ILE A 90 12.13 -16.73 -9.29
N ASP A 91 11.69 -17.47 -8.28
CA ASP A 91 10.31 -17.46 -7.83
C ASP A 91 10.00 -16.25 -6.95
N LEU A 92 10.93 -15.84 -6.09
CA LEU A 92 10.72 -14.69 -5.22
C LEU A 92 10.65 -13.37 -5.99
N LEU A 93 11.41 -13.22 -7.07
CA LEU A 93 11.48 -11.98 -7.85
C LEU A 93 10.09 -11.45 -8.26
N PRO A 94 9.23 -12.19 -8.99
CA PRO A 94 7.94 -11.68 -9.43
C PRO A 94 6.98 -11.38 -8.26
N ARG A 95 7.15 -12.06 -7.13
CA ARG A 95 6.25 -11.99 -5.96
C ARG A 95 6.60 -10.84 -5.03
N ALA A 96 7.89 -10.61 -4.82
CA ALA A 96 8.40 -9.69 -3.81
C ALA A 96 8.99 -8.41 -4.40
N PHE A 97 9.52 -8.41 -5.64
CA PHE A 97 10.25 -7.27 -6.18
C PHE A 97 9.37 -6.04 -6.38
N GLY A 98 8.24 -6.19 -7.08
CA GLY A 98 7.28 -5.10 -7.33
C GLY A 98 6.75 -4.48 -6.04
N PRO A 99 6.21 -5.30 -5.10
CA PRO A 99 5.75 -4.80 -3.80
C PRO A 99 6.85 -4.14 -2.96
N THR A 100 8.09 -4.65 -3.03
CA THR A 100 9.22 -4.07 -2.28
C THR A 100 9.63 -2.72 -2.85
N LEU A 101 9.64 -2.56 -4.18
CA LEU A 101 9.95 -1.28 -4.81
C LEU A 101 8.93 -0.20 -4.44
N LEU A 102 7.65 -0.55 -4.48
CA LEU A 102 6.57 0.31 -3.98
C LEU A 102 6.71 0.56 -2.48
N GLY A 103 7.13 -0.43 -1.69
CA GLY A 103 7.38 -0.29 -0.26
C GLY A 103 8.48 0.72 0.09
N ILE A 104 9.53 0.80 -0.72
CA ILE A 104 10.57 1.82 -0.56
C ILE A 104 9.97 3.22 -0.79
N LEU A 105 9.17 3.40 -1.84
CA LEU A 105 8.49 4.68 -2.11
C LEU A 105 7.51 5.05 -0.99
N VAL A 106 6.78 4.06 -0.46
CA VAL A 106 5.89 4.26 0.69
C VAL A 106 6.69 4.66 1.94
N ALA A 107 7.81 4.00 2.23
CA ALA A 107 8.65 4.35 3.37
C ALA A 107 9.19 5.79 3.27
N LEU A 108 9.59 6.21 2.08
CA LEU A 108 10.01 7.59 1.80
C LEU A 108 8.87 8.62 1.92
N SER A 109 7.62 8.19 1.72
CA SER A 109 6.44 9.05 1.88
C SER A 109 6.03 9.30 3.34
N ILE A 110 6.51 8.48 4.31
CA ILE A 110 6.20 8.60 5.74
C ILE A 110 6.43 10.02 6.31
N PRO A 111 7.58 10.69 6.13
CA PRO A 111 7.79 12.03 6.66
C PRO A 111 6.83 13.07 6.07
N VAL A 112 6.41 12.89 4.81
CA VAL A 112 5.43 13.76 4.13
C VAL A 112 4.03 13.54 4.70
N LEU A 113 3.60 12.28 4.82
CA LEU A 113 2.33 11.90 5.44
C LEU A 113 2.23 12.39 6.88
N ARG A 114 3.31 12.30 7.67
CA ARG A 114 3.34 12.78 9.06
C ARG A 114 3.12 14.29 9.14
N ARG A 115 3.68 15.08 8.21
CA ARG A 115 3.43 16.53 8.13
C ARG A 115 1.98 16.85 7.78
N GLN A 116 1.39 16.08 6.86
CA GLN A 116 -0.02 16.26 6.46
C GLN A 116 -0.98 15.94 7.60
N GLU A 117 -0.76 14.84 8.31
CA GLU A 117 -1.59 14.39 9.43
C GLU A 117 -1.59 15.40 10.59
N VAL A 118 -0.43 15.96 10.95
CA VAL A 118 -0.34 17.03 11.96
C VAL A 118 -1.09 18.29 11.53
N ARG A 119 -1.00 18.69 10.26
CA ARG A 119 -1.70 19.87 9.72
C ARG A 119 -3.23 19.71 9.76
N PHE A 120 -3.72 18.49 9.54
CA PHE A 120 -5.15 18.18 9.66
C PHE A 120 -5.61 18.23 11.12
N SER A 121 -4.84 17.67 12.05
CA SER A 121 -5.15 17.70 13.49
C SER A 121 -5.29 19.14 14.02
N SER A 122 -4.36 20.04 13.64
CA SER A 122 -4.45 21.46 14.03
C SER A 122 -5.68 22.20 13.49
N LYS A 123 -6.24 21.79 12.35
CA LYS A 123 -7.44 22.43 11.78
C LYS A 123 -8.74 21.99 12.43
N GLY A 124 -8.75 20.85 13.13
CA GLY A 124 -9.91 20.37 13.88
C GLY A 124 -10.00 20.94 15.31
N ALA A 125 -8.94 21.62 15.77
CA ALA A 125 -8.84 22.19 17.12
C ALA A 125 -9.12 23.71 17.18
N VAL A 126 -9.56 24.31 16.07
CA VAL A 126 -9.92 25.74 15.94
C VAL A 126 -11.38 25.93 15.61
#